data_AF-A0A0R0LBN4-F1
#
_entry.id   AF-A0A0R0LBN4-F1
#
_cell.length_a   1.000
_cell.length_b   1.000
_cell.length_c   1.000
_cell.angle_alpha   90.00
_cell.angle_beta   90.00
_cell.angle_gamma   90.00
#
_symmetry.space_group_name_H-M   'P 1'
#
loop_
_entity.id
_entity.type
_entity.pdbx_description
1 polymer ?
#
loop_
_entity_poly.entity_id
_entity_poly.type
_entity_poly.pdbx_seq_one_letter_code
_entity_poly.pdbx_strand_id
1 'polypeptide(L)' 'MASVYSCTDCGSNLNLNSVYAYPPDFYIEAGNKGSVSFSAVDATKFKFDKEDKIRPFFETVNYWGIQRKRTKIKCNTFYR' A
#
# COMPACT_ATOMS: atom_id res chain seq x y z
N MET A 1 -16.59 13.88 4.64
CA MET A 1 -17.21 12.87 3.74
C MET A 1 -16.51 11.55 3.98
N ALA A 2 -17.24 10.46 4.23
CA ALA A 2 -16.64 9.14 4.26
C ALA A 2 -16.33 8.74 2.81
N SER A 3 -15.07 8.86 2.41
CA SER A 3 -14.64 8.44 1.08
C SER A 3 -14.68 6.91 1.02
N VAL A 4 -15.50 6.35 0.14
CA VAL A 4 -15.44 4.91 -0.15
C VAL A 4 -14.24 4.69 -1.08
N TYR A 5 -13.22 4.00 -0.59
CA TYR A 5 -12.05 3.64 -1.38
C TYR A 5 -12.36 2.39 -2.21
N SER A 6 -12.33 2.52 -3.54
CA SER A 6 -12.56 1.43 -4.48
C SER A 6 -11.31 1.15 -5.32
N CYS A 7 -11.22 -0.08 -5.81
CA CYS A 7 -10.18 -0.48 -6.76
C CYS A 7 -10.45 0.19 -8.11
N THR A 8 -9.45 0.87 -8.67
CA THR A 8 -9.57 1.53 -9.98
C THR A 8 -9.85 0.55 -11.12
N ASP A 9 -9.29 -0.67 -11.05
CA ASP A 9 -9.40 -1.65 -12.14
C ASP A 9 -10.75 -2.39 -12.17
N CYS A 10 -11.29 -2.77 -11.00
CA CYS A 10 -12.52 -3.59 -10.91
C CYS A 10 -13.69 -2.91 -10.19
N GLY A 11 -13.52 -1.69 -9.68
CA GLY A 11 -14.55 -0.95 -8.94
C GLY A 11 -14.91 -1.52 -7.56
N SER A 12 -14.33 -2.66 -7.14
CA SER A 12 -14.66 -3.28 -5.87
C SER A 12 -14.29 -2.38 -4.68
N ASN A 13 -15.17 -2.27 -3.69
CA ASN A 13 -14.88 -1.59 -2.43
C ASN A 13 -13.74 -2.31 -1.67
N LEU A 14 -12.67 -1.58 -1.37
CA LEU A 14 -11.46 -2.05 -0.69
C LEU A 14 -11.59 -2.13 0.84
N ASN A 15 -12.74 -1.70 1.38
CA ASN A 15 -13.06 -1.70 2.81
C ASN A 15 -11.98 -1.03 3.67
N LEU A 16 -11.38 0.06 3.17
CA LEU A 16 -10.38 0.83 3.91
C LEU A 16 -11.09 1.70 4.95
N ASN A 17 -10.80 1.44 6.23
CA ASN A 17 -11.42 2.12 7.35
C ASN A 17 -10.62 3.35 7.77
N SER A 18 -11.30 4.49 7.96
CA SER A 18 -10.69 5.75 8.42
C SER A 18 -10.08 5.66 9.81
N VAL A 19 -10.51 4.72 10.65
CA VAL A 19 -9.91 4.45 11.98
C VAL A 19 -8.43 4.07 11.87
N TYR A 20 -8.04 3.44 10.75
CA TYR A 20 -6.66 3.07 10.48
C TYR A 20 -5.93 4.07 9.56
N ALA A 21 -6.59 5.13 9.10
CA ALA A 21 -5.97 6.11 8.23
C ALA A 21 -4.99 7.00 9.02
N TYR A 22 -3.78 7.18 8.48
CA TYR A 22 -2.87 8.20 8.97
C TYR A 22 -3.35 9.59 8.58
N PRO A 23 -3.11 10.63 9.40
CA PRO A 23 -3.33 12.02 9.00
C PRO A 23 -2.58 12.36 7.70
N PRO A 24 -3.11 13.25 6.84
CA PRO A 24 -2.49 13.61 5.57
C PRO A 24 -1.02 14.09 5.69
N ASP A 25 -0.70 14.81 6.77
CA ASP A 25 0.64 15.35 7.03
C ASP A 25 1.52 14.43 7.89
N PHE A 26 1.09 13.18 8.11
CA PHE A 26 1.85 12.23 8.91
C PHE A 26 3.18 11.87 8.21
N TYR A 27 4.29 11.97 8.94
CA TYR A 27 5.61 11.66 8.39
C TYR A 27 5.81 10.14 8.28
N ILE A 28 6.07 9.67 7.06
CA ILE A 28 6.51 8.29 6.77
C ILE A 28 7.89 8.35 6.14
N GLU A 29 8.85 7.62 6.69
CA GLU A 29 10.26 7.67 6.25
C GLU A 29 10.44 7.29 4.76
N ALA A 30 9.64 6.35 4.27
CA ALA A 30 9.59 5.96 2.86
C ALA A 30 8.83 6.96 1.95
N GLY A 31 8.20 7.97 2.56
CA GLY A 31 7.39 8.99 1.90
C GLY A 31 5.93 8.56 1.65
N ASN A 32 5.03 9.53 1.73
CA ASN A 32 3.59 9.40 1.49
C ASN A 32 3.02 10.55 0.65
N LYS A 33 3.87 11.27 -0.09
CA LYS A 33 3.43 12.40 -0.91
C LYS A 33 2.46 11.92 -2.01
N GLY A 34 1.26 12.49 -2.03
CA GLY A 34 0.23 12.15 -3.02
C GLY A 34 -0.42 10.78 -2.80
N SER A 35 -0.24 10.17 -1.62
CA SER A 35 -0.91 8.93 -1.23
C SER A 35 -1.68 9.09 0.07
N VAL A 36 -2.67 8.22 0.27
CA VAL A 36 -3.31 8.02 1.58
C VAL A 36 -2.72 6.75 2.17
N SER A 37 -2.36 6.81 3.46
CA SER A 37 -1.70 5.71 4.16
C SER A 37 -2.59 5.15 5.26
N PHE A 38 -2.55 3.85 5.46
CA PHE A 38 -3.33 3.13 6.48
C PHE A 38 -2.41 2.23 7.31
N SER A 39 -2.64 2.15 8.61
CA SER A 39 -1.91 1.26 9.53
C SER A 39 -2.37 -0.20 9.44
N ALA A 40 -3.60 -0.44 8.96
CA ALA A 40 -4.16 -1.76 8.73
C ALA A 40 -5.12 -1.74 7.52
N VAL A 41 -5.27 -2.90 6.89
CA VAL A 41 -6.17 -3.11 5.74
C VAL A 41 -7.00 -4.37 5.96
N ASP A 42 -8.18 -4.44 5.34
CA ASP A 42 -9.01 -5.65 5.35
C ASP A 42 -8.36 -6.75 4.48
N ALA A 43 -7.77 -7.75 5.13
CA ALA A 43 -7.08 -8.84 4.45
C ALA A 43 -7.98 -9.68 3.53
N THR A 44 -9.31 -9.57 3.63
CA THR A 44 -10.24 -10.26 2.70
C THR A 44 -10.34 -9.55 1.35
N LYS A 45 -10.03 -8.24 1.30
CA LYS A 45 -10.09 -7.40 0.09
C LYS A 45 -8.76 -7.33 -0.66
N PHE A 46 -7.67 -7.75 -0.02
CA PHE A 46 -6.33 -7.68 -0.59
C PHE A 46 -5.67 -9.05 -0.71
N LYS A 47 -4.79 -9.18 -1.70
CA LYS A 47 -3.88 -10.31 -1.88
C LYS A 47 -2.46 -9.83 -1.65
N PHE A 48 -1.69 -10.64 -0.93
CA PHE A 48 -0.32 -10.33 -0.53
C PHE A 48 0.65 -11.27 -1.25
N ASP A 49 1.30 -10.78 -2.29
CA ASP A 49 2.28 -11.55 -3.06
C ASP A 49 3.70 -11.18 -2.62
N LYS A 50 4.56 -12.19 -2.44
CA LYS A 50 5.99 -11.95 -2.20
C LYS A 50 6.65 -11.45 -3.48
N GLU A 51 7.35 -10.33 -3.39
CA GLU A 51 8.21 -9.78 -4.44
C GLU A 51 9.67 -9.84 -3.96
N ASP A 52 10.53 -10.52 -4.71
CA ASP A 52 11.98 -10.54 -4.52
C ASP A 52 12.64 -10.13 -5.85
N LYS A 53 13.32 -8.99 -5.85
CA LYS A 53 13.93 -8.40 -7.05
C LYS A 53 15.37 -8.03 -6.78
N ILE A 54 16.26 -8.46 -7.66
CA ILE A 54 17.67 -8.05 -7.66
C ILE A 54 17.81 -6.85 -8.60
N ARG A 55 17.65 -5.64 -8.05
CA ARG A 55 17.90 -4.36 -8.72
C ARG A 55 18.10 -3.25 -7.68
N PRO A 56 18.95 -2.25 -7.94
CA PRO A 56 19.11 -1.11 -7.05
C PRO A 56 17.76 -0.48 -6.67
N PHE A 57 17.58 -0.20 -5.38
CA PHE A 57 16.41 0.48 -4.86
C PHE A 57 16.79 1.41 -3.72
N PHE A 58 15.93 2.41 -3.51
CA PHE A 58 15.97 3.31 -2.37
C PHE A 58 14.67 3.08 -1.58
N GLU A 59 14.78 2.85 -0.28
CA GLU A 59 13.62 2.75 0.61
C GLU A 59 13.39 4.06 1.33
N THR A 60 14.48 4.68 1.79
CA THR A 60 14.47 5.98 2.50
C THR A 60 15.64 6.82 2.00
N VAL A 61 15.73 8.09 2.41
CA VAL A 61 16.78 9.02 1.96
C VAL A 61 18.19 8.46 2.24
N ASN A 62 18.36 7.77 3.37
CA ASN A 62 19.66 7.24 3.81
C ASN A 62 19.77 5.72 3.67
N TYR A 63 18.77 5.05 3.10
CA TYR A 63 18.76 3.59 2.96
C TYR A 63 18.50 3.16 1.51
N TRP A 64 19.52 2.51 0.95
CA TRP A 64 19.49 1.90 -0.38
C TRP A 64 20.01 0.46 -0.32
N GLY A 65 19.69 -0.33 -1.32
CA GLY A 65 20.15 -1.71 -1.43
C GLY A 65 20.07 -2.27 -2.85
N ILE A 66 20.55 -3.50 -3.01
CA ILE A 66 20.61 -4.20 -4.31
C ILE A 66 19.54 -5.30 -4.43
N GLN A 67 19.25 -6.02 -3.35
CA GLN A 67 18.18 -7.01 -3.31
C GLN A 67 16.98 -6.46 -2.54
N ARG A 68 15.85 -6.28 -3.23
CA ARG A 68 14.62 -5.78 -2.64
C ARG A 68 13.63 -6.91 -2.41
N LYS A 69 13.28 -7.15 -1.15
CA LYS A 69 12.19 -8.03 -0.75
C LYS A 69 11.02 -7.18 -0.25
N ARG A 70 9.86 -7.26 -0.89
CA ARG A 70 8.64 -6.57 -0.47
C ARG A 70 7.44 -7.50 -0.55
N THR A 71 6.38 -7.14 0.17
CA THR A 71 5.07 -7.74 -0.02
C THR A 71 4.27 -6.81 -0.93
N LYS A 72 3.94 -7.26 -2.14
CA LYS A 72 3.05 -6.53 -3.03
C LYS A 72 1.61 -6.75 -2.59
N ILE A 73 0.93 -5.65 -2.28
CA ILE A 73 -0.49 -5.65 -1.97
C ILE A 73 -1.26 -5.44 -3.28
N LYS A 74 -2.21 -6.31 -3.57
CA LYS A 74 -3.06 -6.26 -4.77
C LYS A 74 -4.52 -6.36 -4.40
N CYS A 75 -5.41 -5.84 -5.23
CA CYS A 75 -6.85 -6.10 -5.08
C CYS A 75 -7.13 -7.60 -5.23
N ASN A 76 -7.81 -8.20 -4.24
CA ASN A 76 -8.14 -9.63 -4.26
C ASN A 76 -9.14 -9.95 -5.38
N THR A 77 -10.11 -9.06 -5.65
CA THR A 77 -11.16 -9.31 -6.65
C THR A 77 -10.61 -9.33 -8.08
N PHE A 78 -9.70 -8.40 -8.42
CA PHE A 78 -9.14 -8.32 -9.77
C PHE A 78 -8.03 -9.37 -10.02
N TYR A 79 -7.19 -9.65 -9.02
CA TYR A 79 -6.05 -10.59 -9.14
C TYR A 79 -6.33 -11.98 -8.56
N ARG A 80 -7.60 -12.41 -8.61
CA ARG A 80 -8.01 -13.76 -8.22
C ARG A 80 -7.38 -14.81 -9.12
#